data_AF-A0A076HT90-F1
#
_entry.id   AF-A0A076HT90-F1
#
_cell.length_a   1.000
_cell.length_b   1.000
_cell.length_c   1.000
_cell.angle_alpha   90.00
_cell.angle_beta   90.00
_cell.angle_gamma   90.00
#
_symmetry.space_group_name_H-M   'P 1'
#
loop_
_entity.id
_entity.type
_entity.pdbx_description
1 polymer ?
#
loop_
_entity_poly.entity_id
_entity_poly.type
_entity_poly.pdbx_seq_one_letter_code
_entity_poly.pdbx_strand_id
1 'polypeptide(L)' 'MYISYGFSTLIVVLTGVLLFYLAHDPPVWVYVTAVAVVVVALTPLLFRYARVVMLYFFGGIRYTPRFAESLPLRPAE' A
#
# COMPACT_ATOMS: atom_id res chain seq x y z
N MET A 1 3.85 6.00 -9.78
CA MET A 1 5.06 6.73 -9.32
C MET A 1 4.76 7.61 -8.10
N TYR A 2 3.83 8.58 -8.17
CA TYR A 2 3.47 9.43 -7.02
C TYR A 2 2.80 8.70 -5.85
N ILE A 3 1.88 7.77 -6.13
CA ILE A 3 1.17 7.02 -5.07
C ILE A 3 2.17 6.15 -4.27
N SER A 4 3.03 5.42 -4.98
CA SER A 4 4.09 4.61 -4.34
C SER A 4 5.09 5.47 -3.57
N TYR A 5 5.45 6.65 -4.08
CA TYR A 5 6.31 7.60 -3.36
C TYR A 5 5.66 8.05 -2.06
N GLY A 6 4.38 8.45 -2.09
CA GLY A 6 3.65 8.86 -0.89
C GLY A 6 3.61 7.78 0.20
N PHE A 7 3.47 6.51 -0.18
CA PHE A 7 3.56 5.42 0.79
C PHE A 7 4.96 5.26 1.38
N SER A 8 6.03 5.41 0.59
CA SER A 8 7.40 5.36 1.12
C SER A 8 7.67 6.52 2.08
N THR A 9 7.25 7.75 1.76
CA THR A 9 7.42 8.90 2.66
C THR A 9 6.63 8.70 3.96
N LEU A 10 5.42 8.15 3.87
CA LEU A 10 4.59 7.82 5.03
C LEU A 10 5.30 6.83 5.96
N ILE A 11 5.92 5.78 5.40
CA ILE A 11 6.68 4.80 6.19
C ILE A 11 7.85 5.46 6.91
N VAL A 12 8.62 6.31 6.24
CA VAL A 12 9.76 6.99 6.85
C VAL A 12 9.30 7.82 8.05
N VAL A 13 8.24 8.61 7.87
CA VAL A 13 7.68 9.45 8.95
C VAL A 13 7.15 8.60 10.09
N LEU A 14 6.31 7.59 9.80
CA LEU A 14 5.74 6.72 10.84
C LEU A 14 6.82 5.94 11.60
N THR A 15 7.80 5.40 10.90
CA THR A 15 8.90 4.64 11.54
C THR A 15 9.76 5.55 12.41
N GLY A 16 10.06 6.77 11.95
CA GLY A 16 10.78 7.76 12.74
C GLY A 16 10.02 8.17 14.00
N VAL A 17 8.72 8.48 13.87
CA VAL A 17 7.87 8.82 15.02
C VAL A 17 7.75 7.65 15.99
N LEU A 18 7.55 6.43 15.50
CA LEU A 18 7.51 5.25 16.37
C LEU A 18 8.81 5.09 17.15
N LEU A 19 9.97 5.17 16.50
CA LEU A 19 11.27 5.01 17.16
C LEU A 19 11.53 6.12 18.18
N PHE A 20 11.15 7.37 17.88
CA PHE A 20 11.28 8.49 18.81
C PHE A 20 10.54 8.21 20.13
N TYR A 21 9.26 7.79 20.04
CA TYR A 21 8.42 7.55 21.21
C TYR A 21 8.69 6.21 21.92
N LEU A 22 9.00 5.14 21.18
CA LEU A 22 9.19 3.80 21.76
C LEU A 22 10.62 3.57 22.23
N ALA A 23 11.61 4.02 21.47
CA ALA A 23 13.02 3.75 21.71
C ALA A 23 13.78 4.90 22.40
N HIS A 24 13.07 5.97 22.82
CA HIS A 24 13.61 7.08 23.61
C HIS A 24 14.83 7.75 22.96
N ASP A 25 14.67 8.25 21.74
CA ASP A 25 15.73 8.91 20.97
C ASP A 25 17.01 8.06 20.78
N PRO A 26 16.92 6.94 20.03
CA PRO A 26 18.10 6.17 19.72
C PRO A 26 19.06 6.93 18.78
N PRO A 27 20.31 6.47 18.63
CA PRO A 27 21.25 7.07 17.68
C PRO A 27 20.74 7.04 16.24
N VAL A 28 21.17 8.01 15.42
CA VAL A 28 20.72 8.19 14.02
C VAL A 28 20.83 6.91 13.16
N TRP A 29 21.86 6.09 13.37
CA TRP A 29 22.03 4.84 12.60
C TRP A 29 20.89 3.83 12.83
N VAL A 30 20.26 3.85 14.01
CA VAL A 30 19.10 3.00 14.34
C VAL A 30 17.90 3.40 13.50
N TYR A 31 17.67 4.71 13.34
CA TYR A 31 16.61 5.21 12.46
C TYR A 31 16.82 4.79 11.02
N VAL A 32 18.04 4.94 10.48
CA VAL A 32 18.35 4.59 9.09
C VAL A 32 18.17 3.10 8.84
N THR A 33 18.71 2.25 9.72
CA THR A 33 18.62 0.79 9.58
C THR A 33 17.20 0.27 9.77
N ALA A 34 16.47 0.78 10.76
CA ALA A 34 15.08 0.39 11.00
C ALA A 34 14.17 0.78 9.83
N VAL A 35 14.30 2.00 9.29
CA VAL A 35 13.57 2.42 8.08
C VAL A 35 13.89 1.50 6.91
N ALA A 36 15.16 1.17 6.68
CA ALA A 36 15.55 0.25 5.61
C ALA A 36 14.90 -1.14 5.76
N VAL A 37 14.93 -1.71 6.98
CA VAL A 37 14.30 -3.00 7.28
C VAL A 37 12.79 -2.96 7.07
N VAL A 38 12.12 -1.92 7.58
CA VAL A 38 10.66 -1.76 7.45
C VAL A 38 10.26 -1.61 5.98
N VAL A 39 10.99 -0.81 5.20
CA VAL A 39 10.72 -0.64 3.78
C VAL A 39 10.90 -1.96 3.02
N VAL A 40 11.97 -2.72 3.28
CA VAL A 40 12.19 -4.02 2.64
C VAL A 40 11.10 -5.02 3.03
N ALA A 41 10.74 -5.09 4.32
CA ALA A 41 9.69 -5.99 4.80
C ALA A 41 8.30 -5.63 4.21
N LEU A 42 8.00 -4.34 4.09
CA LEU A 42 6.73 -3.86 3.54
C LEU A 42 6.74 -3.70 2.03
N THR A 43 7.86 -3.94 1.34
CA THR A 43 7.99 -3.84 -0.11
C THR A 43 6.87 -4.55 -0.88
N PRO A 44 6.56 -5.84 -0.63
CA PRO A 44 5.48 -6.52 -1.36
C PRO A 44 4.12 -5.88 -1.08
N LEU A 45 3.90 -5.39 0.14
CA LEU A 45 2.66 -4.77 0.57
C LEU A 45 2.46 -3.40 -0.09
N LEU A 46 3.51 -2.58 -0.09
CA LEU A 46 3.58 -1.26 -0.71
C LEU A 46 3.22 -1.32 -2.20
N PHE A 47 3.81 -2.26 -2.93
CA PHE A 47 3.54 -2.41 -4.36
C PHE A 47 2.12 -2.94 -4.63
N ARG A 48 1.62 -3.87 -3.80
CA ARG A 48 0.26 -4.41 -3.98
C ARG A 48 -0.82 -3.36 -3.73
N TYR A 49 -0.73 -2.65 -2.61
CA TYR A 49 -1.71 -1.62 -2.28
C TYR A 49 -1.60 -0.40 -3.19
N ALA A 50 -0.41 0.04 -3.58
CA ALA A 50 -0.27 1.15 -4.53
C ALA A 50 -1.01 0.88 -5.84
N ARG A 51 -0.97 -0.36 -6.36
CA ARG A 51 -1.68 -0.74 -7.58
C ARG A 51 -3.21 -0.79 -7.37
N VAL A 52 -3.68 -1.34 -6.25
CA VAL A 52 -5.12 -1.38 -5.93
C VAL A 52 -5.69 0.02 -5.73
N VAL A 53 -5.00 0.87 -4.97
CA VAL A 53 -5.39 2.28 -4.74
C VAL A 53 -5.42 3.04 -6.05
N MET A 54 -4.43 2.84 -6.92
CA MET A 54 -4.44 3.44 -8.26
C MET A 54 -5.66 3.00 -9.07
N LEU A 55 -5.99 1.71 -9.12
CA LEU A 55 -7.18 1.22 -9.84
C LEU A 55 -8.49 1.67 -9.17
N TYR A 56 -8.52 1.81 -7.85
CA TYR A 56 -9.71 2.28 -7.15
C TYR A 56 -9.98 3.76 -7.44
N PHE A 57 -8.97 4.63 -7.33
CA PHE A 57 -9.13 6.06 -7.56
C PHE A 57 -9.14 6.43 -9.06
N PHE A 58 -8.33 5.77 -9.88
CA PHE A 58 -8.12 6.11 -11.30
C PHE A 58 -8.59 5.05 -12.29
N GLY A 59 -9.05 3.88 -11.84
CA GLY A 59 -9.44 2.80 -12.77
C GLY A 59 -10.68 3.14 -13.58
N GLY A 60 -11.56 4.05 -13.12
CA GLY A 60 -12.72 4.52 -13.88
C GLY A 60 -13.76 3.43 -14.19
N ILE A 61 -13.57 2.21 -13.69
CA ILE A 61 -14.43 1.06 -13.96
C ILE A 61 -15.59 1.12 -12.98
N ARG A 62 -16.78 1.45 -13.48
CA ARG A 62 -18.02 1.42 -12.71
C ARG A 62 -18.75 0.13 -13.02
N TYR A 63 -19.07 -0.63 -11.97
CA TYR A 63 -19.89 -1.81 -12.09
C TYR A 63 -21.23 -1.45 -12.76
N THR A 64 -21.53 -2.11 -13.88
CA THR A 64 -22.77 -1.87 -14.63
C THR A 64 -23.69 -3.07 -14.42
N PRO A 65 -24.69 -2.98 -13.53
CA PRO A 65 -25.51 -4.13 -13.14
C PRO A 65 -26.32 -4.72 -14.29
N ARG A 66 -26.61 -3.91 -15.33
CA ARG A 66 -27.39 -4.31 -16.51
C ARG A 66 -26.78 -5.48 -17.29
N PHE A 67 -25.46 -5.68 -17.21
CA PHE A 67 -24.77 -6.80 -17.85
C PHE A 67 -24.68 -8.05 -16.95
N ALA A 68 -24.96 -7.93 -15.65
CA ALA A 68 -24.96 -9.05 -14.73
C ALA A 68 -26.25 -9.87 -14.82
N GLU A 69 -27.39 -9.23 -15.12
CA GLU A 69 -28.67 -9.92 -15.37
C GLU A 69 -28.73 -10.59 -16.75
N SER A 70 -27.99 -10.08 -17.76
CA SER A 70 -28.03 -10.61 -19.12
C SER A 70 -27.06 -11.78 -19.34
N LEU A 71 -26.34 -12.23 -18.31
CA LEU A 71 -25.44 -13.37 -18.43
C LEU A 71 -26.28 -14.66 -18.32
N PRO A 72 -26.49 -15.43 -19.40
CA PRO A 72 -27.13 -16.73 -19.28
C PRO A 72 -26.26 -17.57 -18.35
N LEU A 73 -26.85 -18.04 -17.24
CA LEU A 73 -26.20 -19.01 -16.35
C LEU A 73 -25.87 -20.24 -17.20
N ARG A 74 -24.61 -20.34 -17.64
CA ARG A 74 -24.13 -21.52 -18.33
C ARG A 74 -24.24 -22.67 -17.32
N PRO A 75 -25.06 -23.70 -17.56
CA PRO A 75 -25.15 -24.83 -16.65
C PRO A 75 -23.76 -25.44 -16.53
N ALA A 76 -23.32 -25.65 -15.28
CA ALA A 76 -22.10 -26.36 -14.99
C ALA A 76 -22.28 -27.80 -15.48
N GLU A 77 -21.55 -28.13 -16.54
CA GLU A 77 -21.42 -29.47 -17.10
C GLU A 77 -20.64 -30.37 -16.12
#